data_AF-A0A7G8EX11-F1
#
_entry.id   AF-A0A7G8EX11-F1
#
_cell.length_a   1.000
_cell.length_b   1.000
_cell.length_c   1.000
_cell.angle_alpha   90.00
_cell.angle_beta   90.00
_cell.angle_gamma   90.00
#
_symmetry.space_group_name_H-M   'P 1'
#
loop_
_entity.id
_entity.type
_entity.pdbx_description
1 polymer ?
#
loop_
_entity_poly.entity_id
_entity_poly.type
_entity_poly.pdbx_seq_one_letter_code
_entity_poly.pdbx_strand_id
1 'polypeptide(L)' 'MNPKQVGAIRRAVIYFVVGYGGLAVINNAGIAPERMWMAYLPLFVVVYFFARWADARLAAMGQDKSDG' A
#
# COMPACT_ATOMS: atom_id res chain seq x y z
N MET A 1 -9.08 -19.53 5.56
CA MET A 1 -8.60 -19.02 4.24
C MET A 1 -7.19 -19.51 4.00
N ASN A 2 -6.84 -19.83 2.75
CA ASN A 2 -5.46 -20.20 2.41
C ASN A 2 -4.54 -18.96 2.53
N PRO A 3 -3.29 -19.09 3.00
CA PRO A 3 -2.30 -18.00 3.08
C PRO A 3 -2.22 -17.11 1.83
N LYS A 4 -2.36 -17.68 0.62
CA LYS A 4 -2.35 -16.93 -0.64
C LYS A 4 -3.51 -15.92 -0.72
N GLN A 5 -4.71 -16.33 -0.29
CA GLN A 5 -5.90 -15.46 -0.28
C GLN A 5 -5.74 -14.33 0.75
N VAL A 6 -5.20 -14.64 1.93
CA VAL A 6 -4.93 -13.63 2.97
C VAL A 6 -3.94 -12.59 2.47
N GLY A 7 -2.87 -13.01 1.79
CA GLY A 7 -1.91 -12.09 1.16
C GLY A 7 -2.51 -11.24 0.05
N ALA A 8 -3.37 -11.83 -0.80
CA ALA A 8 -4.06 -11.09 -1.85
C ALA A 8 -5.01 -10.02 -1.29
N ILE A 9 -5.81 -10.37 -0.27
CA ILE A 9 -6.74 -9.45 0.38
C ILE A 9 -6.00 -8.30 1.04
N ARG A 10 -4.90 -8.58 1.75
CA ARG A 10 -4.07 -7.53 2.35
C ARG A 10 -3.60 -6.52 1.30
N ARG A 11 -3.05 -7.00 0.19
CA ARG A 11 -2.60 -6.11 -0.89
C ARG A 11 -3.76 -5.31 -1.49
N ALA A 12 -4.92 -5.94 -1.71
CA ALA A 12 -6.11 -5.25 -2.18
C ALA A 12 -6.56 -4.14 -1.21
N VAL A 13 -6.57 -4.41 0.09
CA VAL A 13 -6.90 -3.40 1.12
C VAL A 13 -5.89 -2.26 1.13
N ILE A 14 -4.58 -2.55 1.00
CA ILE A 14 -3.55 -1.51 0.94
C ILE A 14 -3.72 -0.64 -0.30
N TYR A 15 -3.94 -1.24 -1.48
CA TYR A 15 -4.17 -0.50 -2.71
C TYR A 15 -5.43 0.35 -2.64
N PHE A 16 -6.48 -0.17 -2.00
CA PHE A 16 -7.68 0.60 -1.75
C PHE A 16 -7.40 1.76 -0.78
N VAL A 17 -6.98 1.51 0.44
CA VAL A 17 -6.85 2.55 1.47
C VAL A 17 -5.76 3.56 1.12
N VAL A 18 -4.54 3.10 0.82
CA VAL A 18 -3.39 3.98 0.59
C VAL A 18 -3.45 4.56 -0.82
N GLY A 19 -3.74 3.73 -1.83
CA GLY A 19 -3.81 4.17 -3.22
C GLY A 19 -5.01 5.08 -3.46
N TYR A 20 -6.24 4.61 -3.22
CA TYR A 20 -7.42 5.45 -3.44
C TYR A 20 -7.47 6.64 -2.49
N GLY A 21 -7.06 6.48 -1.22
CA GLY A 21 -6.96 7.60 -0.29
C GLY A 21 -5.98 8.68 -0.77
N GLY A 22 -4.80 8.29 -1.23
CA GLY A 22 -3.83 9.22 -1.81
C GLY A 22 -4.34 9.90 -3.08
N LEU A 23 -5.01 9.16 -3.97
CA LEU A 23 -5.64 9.73 -5.16
C LEU A 23 -6.71 10.77 -4.77
N ALA A 24 -7.56 10.46 -3.78
CA ALA A 24 -8.57 11.40 -3.31
C ALA A 24 -7.93 12.69 -2.78
N VAL A 25 -6.87 12.59 -1.96
CA VAL A 25 -6.15 13.78 -1.48
C VAL A 25 -5.57 14.60 -2.63
N ILE A 26 -4.84 13.95 -3.55
CA ILE A 26 -4.17 14.63 -4.67
C ILE A 26 -5.19 15.30 -5.60
N ASN A 27 -6.28 14.62 -5.92
CA ASN A 27 -7.31 15.13 -6.83
C ASN A 27 -8.08 16.32 -6.24
N ASN A 28 -8.08 16.46 -4.91
CA ASN A 28 -8.71 17.59 -4.22
C ASN A 28 -7.71 18.69 -3.82
N ALA A 29 -6.41 18.54 -4.12
CA ALA A 29 -5.37 19.47 -3.73
C ALA A 29 -5.19 20.68 -4.66
N GLY A 30 -5.97 20.79 -5.75
CA GLY A 30 -5.90 21.91 -6.69
C GLY A 30 -4.57 21.97 -7.47
N ILE A 31 -3.85 20.85 -7.59
CA ILE A 31 -2.59 20.77 -8.34
C ILE A 31 -2.89 20.95 -9.83
N ALA A 32 -2.17 21.86 -10.49
CA ALA A 32 -2.28 22.07 -11.92
C ALA A 32 -2.05 20.74 -12.70
N PRO A 33 -2.84 20.43 -13.74
CA PRO A 33 -2.75 19.15 -14.45
C PRO A 33 -1.35 18.79 -14.93
N GLU A 34 -0.57 19.77 -15.39
CA GLU A 34 0.79 19.58 -15.91
C GLU A 34 1.80 19.22 -14.81
N ARG A 35 1.42 19.45 -13.54
CA ARG A 35 2.23 19.21 -12.33
C ARG A 35 1.77 18.00 -11.52
N MET A 36 0.61 17.42 -11.84
CA MET A 36 0.03 16.30 -11.08
C MET A 36 0.95 15.07 -10.99
N TRP A 37 1.79 14.84 -12.01
CA TRP A 37 2.76 13.73 -12.01
C TRP A 37 3.71 13.78 -10.81
N MET A 38 4.04 14.98 -10.30
CA MET A 38 4.89 15.16 -9.12
C MET A 38 4.24 14.63 -7.84
N ALA A 39 2.92 14.46 -7.80
CA ALA A 39 2.21 13.89 -6.67
C ALA A 39 1.83 12.42 -6.91
N TYR A 40 1.35 12.08 -8.11
CA TYR A 40 0.97 10.70 -8.42
C TYR A 40 2.17 9.74 -8.45
N LEU A 41 3.31 10.14 -9.01
CA LEU A 41 4.46 9.25 -9.12
C LEU A 41 4.99 8.86 -7.71
N PRO A 42 5.18 9.81 -6.76
CA PRO A 42 5.47 9.45 -5.38
C PRO A 42 4.39 8.59 -4.72
N LEU A 43 3.09 8.82 -4.98
CA LEU A 43 2.03 7.99 -4.44
C LEU A 43 2.22 6.52 -4.83
N PHE A 44 2.49 6.22 -6.10
CA PHE A 44 2.71 4.84 -6.54
C PHE A 44 3.93 4.20 -5.88
N VAL A 45 5.02 4.97 -5.70
CA VAL A 45 6.21 4.52 -4.97
C VAL A 45 5.86 4.18 -3.52
N VAL A 46 5.14 5.08 -2.83
CA VAL A 46 4.71 4.86 -1.44
C VAL A 46 3.83 3.62 -1.33
N VAL A 47 2.85 3.44 -2.20
CA VAL A 47 1.96 2.26 -2.20
C VAL A 47 2.77 0.97 -2.39
N TYR A 48 3.72 0.95 -3.33
CA TYR A 48 4.57 -0.20 -3.57
C TYR A 48 5.39 -0.60 -2.34
N PHE A 49 6.15 0.35 -1.78
CA PHE A 49 7.01 0.07 -0.63
C PHE A 49 6.20 -0.25 0.62
N PHE A 50 5.06 0.42 0.83
CA PHE A 50 4.18 0.14 1.95
C PHE A 50 3.56 -1.27 1.86
N ALA A 51 3.11 -1.69 0.68
CA ALA A 51 2.63 -3.04 0.46
C ALA A 51 3.72 -4.09 0.73
N ARG A 52 4.95 -3.85 0.26
CA ARG A 52 6.08 -4.76 0.46
C ARG A 52 6.51 -4.82 1.93
N TRP A 53 6.51 -3.69 2.61
CA TRP A 53 6.80 -3.59 4.04
C TRP A 53 5.73 -4.33 4.86
N ALA A 54 4.45 -4.15 4.56
CA ALA A 54 3.37 -4.84 5.27
C ALA A 54 3.44 -6.37 5.10
N ASP A 55 3.79 -6.83 3.89
CA ASP A 55 4.06 -8.25 3.63
C ASP A 55 5.24 -8.77 4.48
N ALA A 56 6.35 -8.03 4.53
CA ALA A 56 7.53 -8.42 5.30
C ALA A 56 7.29 -8.41 6.81
N ARG A 57 6.60 -7.40 7.33
CA ARG A 57 6.30 -7.25 8.76
C ARG A 57 5.45 -8.41 9.28
N LEU A 58 4.45 -8.84 8.52
CA LEU A 58 3.60 -9.98 8.88
C LEU A 58 4.33 -11.32 8.78
N ALA A 59 5.20 -11.49 7.79
CA ALA A 59 6.06 -12.68 7.71
C ALA A 59 6.97 -12.80 8.94
N ALA A 60 7.59 -11.69 9.37
CA ALA A 60 8.41 -11.65 10.56
C ALA A 60 7.62 -11.98 11.85
N MET A 61 6.39 -11.47 11.99
CA MET A 61 5.52 -11.79 13.13
C MET A 61 5.02 -13.25 13.14
N GLY A 62 5.00 -13.92 11.98
CA GLY A 62 4.65 -15.33 11.88
C GLY A 62 5.78 -16.26 12.34
N GLN A 63 7.04 -15.88 12.12
CA GLN A 63 8.21 -16.64 12.59
C GLN A 63 8.37 -16.54 14.11
N ASP A 64 8.20 -15.34 14.67
CA ASP A 64 8.31 -15.05 16.11
C ASP A 64 7.31 -15.87 16.97
N LYS A 65 6.22 -16.34 16.35
CA LYS A 65 5.18 -17.15 17.00
C LYS A 65 5.41 -18.66 16.91
N SER A 66 6.39 -19.10 16.12
CA SER A 66 6.73 -20.53 15.94
C SER A 66 7.97 -20.94 16.74
N ASP A 67 8.75 -19.96 17.21
CA ASP A 67 10.03 -20.16 17.91
C ASP A 67 9.92 -19.95 19.44
N GLY A 68 8.70 -19.81 19.98
CA GLY A 68 8.40 -19.70 21.42
C GLY A 68 7.29 -20.63 21.84
#